data_AF-A0A1D8TXA1-F1
#
_entry.id   AF-A0A1D8TXA1-F1
#
_cell.length_a   1.000
_cell.length_b   1.000
_cell.length_c   1.000
_cell.angle_alpha   90.00
_cell.angle_beta   90.00
_cell.angle_gamma   90.00
#
_symmetry.space_group_name_H-M   'P 1'
#
loop_
_entity.id
_entity.type
_entity.pdbx_description
1 polymer ?
#
loop_
_entity_poly.entity_id
_entity_poly.type
_entity_poly.pdbx_seq_one_letter_code
_entity_poly.pdbx_strand_id
1 'polypeptide(L)'
;MPENTISAEIESSPNHSRQAALALQQLGFRILHIGPTISVQAPQSLWESTFNVSFQPQQKTLIQEIDGSDVTYPKAAVDHIQIPEQLQTLVTGVMFVEPPEFF
;
A
#
# COMPACT_ATOMS: atom_id res chain seq x y z
N MET A 1 20.22 -0.49 6.46
CA MET A 1 19.31 0.63 6.19
C MET A 1 17.90 0.10 6.42
N PRO A 2 17.04 0.73 7.23
CA PRO A 2 15.64 0.32 7.25
C PRO A 2 15.11 0.45 5.82
N GLU A 3 14.62 -0.65 5.27
CA GLU A 3 14.00 -0.64 3.95
C GLU A 3 12.77 0.26 4.04
N ASN A 4 12.64 1.25 3.13
CA ASN A 4 11.50 2.16 3.12
C ASN A 4 10.27 1.37 2.64
N THR A 5 9.63 0.69 3.59
CA THR A 5 8.46 -0.14 3.35
C THR A 5 7.20 0.70 3.33
N ILE A 6 6.35 0.45 2.35
CA ILE A 6 5.08 1.14 2.15
C ILE A 6 3.96 0.14 2.43
N SER A 7 2.98 0.59 3.22
CA SER A 7 1.78 -0.18 3.54
C SER A 7 0.63 0.17 2.60
N ALA A 8 -0.18 -0.82 2.28
CA ALA A 8 -1.38 -0.66 1.47
C ALA A 8 -2.49 -1.61 1.92
N GLU A 9 -3.72 -1.23 1.61
CA GLU A 9 -4.91 -2.05 1.71
C GLU A 9 -5.26 -2.60 0.33
N ILE A 10 -5.43 -3.91 0.22
CA ILE A 10 -5.77 -4.59 -1.02
C ILE A 10 -7.23 -5.04 -0.96
N GLU A 11 -8.01 -4.61 -1.94
CA GLU A 11 -9.35 -5.13 -2.16
C GLU A 11 -9.26 -6.40 -2.99
N SER A 12 -9.81 -7.49 -2.45
CA SER A 12 -9.86 -8.77 -3.14
C SER A 12 -11.20 -8.99 -3.83
N SER A 13 -11.20 -9.75 -4.92
CA SER A 13 -12.43 -10.30 -5.50
C SER A 13 -13.25 -11.08 -4.43
N PRO A 14 -14.59 -11.10 -4.53
CA PRO A 14 -15.44 -11.81 -3.57
C PRO A 14 -15.01 -13.26 -3.36
N ASN A 15 -14.86 -13.69 -2.10
CA ASN A 15 -14.40 -15.02 -1.67
C ASN A 15 -12.94 -15.38 -2.01
N HIS A 16 -12.14 -14.45 -2.55
CA HIS A 16 -10.74 -14.73 -2.95
C HIS A 16 -9.69 -14.17 -2.00
N SER A 17 -10.06 -13.59 -0.84
CA SER A 17 -9.14 -12.88 0.04
C SER A 17 -7.93 -13.72 0.48
N ARG A 18 -8.13 -15.01 0.78
CA ARG A 18 -7.01 -15.91 1.11
C ARG A 18 -6.10 -16.21 -0.09
N GLN A 19 -6.68 -16.42 -1.28
CA GLN A 19 -5.92 -16.69 -2.50
C GLN A 19 -5.13 -15.45 -2.94
N ALA A 20 -5.74 -14.27 -2.86
CA ALA A 20 -5.09 -12.99 -3.09
C ALA A 20 -3.93 -12.77 -2.11
N ALA A 21 -4.13 -13.01 -0.81
CA ALA A 21 -3.08 -12.89 0.19
C ALA A 21 -1.91 -13.85 -0.07
N LEU A 22 -2.20 -15.09 -0.46
CA LEU A 22 -1.16 -16.06 -0.82
C LEU A 22 -0.38 -15.63 -2.08
N ALA A 23 -1.08 -15.16 -3.11
CA ALA A 23 -0.43 -14.68 -4.33
C ALA A 23 0.48 -13.47 -4.05
N LEU A 24 0.00 -12.50 -3.25
CA LEU A 24 0.80 -11.36 -2.80
C LEU A 24 2.02 -11.80 -1.98
N GLN A 25 1.84 -12.76 -1.06
CA GLN A 25 2.95 -13.30 -0.28
C GLN A 25 4.01 -13.97 -1.16
N GLN A 26 3.60 -14.72 -2.19
CA GLN A 26 4.51 -15.34 -3.16
C GLN A 26 5.30 -14.32 -3.98
N LEU A 27 4.71 -13.14 -4.22
CA LEU A 27 5.38 -12.01 -4.87
C LEU A 27 6.33 -11.24 -3.93
N GLY A 28 6.41 -11.63 -2.65
CA GLY A 28 7.30 -11.01 -1.66
C GLY A 28 6.65 -9.93 -0.79
N PHE A 29 5.33 -9.74 -0.88
CA PHE A 29 4.61 -8.84 0.01
C PHE A 29 4.45 -9.47 1.40
N ARG A 30 4.64 -8.66 2.44
CA ARG A 30 4.35 -9.08 3.81
C ARG A 30 2.88 -8.84 4.12
N ILE A 31 2.14 -9.92 4.35
CA ILE A 31 0.75 -9.83 4.81
C ILE A 31 0.73 -9.48 6.29
N LEU A 32 0.06 -8.38 6.65
CA LEU A 32 -0.09 -7.92 8.04
C LEU A 32 -1.41 -8.43 8.63
N HIS A 33 -2.49 -8.34 7.86
CA HIS A 33 -3.83 -8.74 8.31
C HIS A 33 -4.73 -9.09 7.10
N ILE A 34 -5.68 -10.01 7.30
CA ILE A 34 -6.68 -10.39 6.29
C ILE A 34 -8.06 -10.16 6.91
N GLY A 35 -8.75 -9.10 6.49
CA GLY A 35 -10.07 -8.72 6.94
C GLY A 35 -11.00 -8.40 5.75
N PRO A 36 -11.80 -7.32 5.83
CA PRO A 36 -12.55 -6.82 4.67
C PRO A 36 -11.65 -6.47 3.48
N THR A 37 -10.47 -5.92 3.78
CA THR A 37 -9.33 -5.74 2.90
C THR A 37 -8.13 -6.54 3.42
N ILE A 38 -7.11 -6.70 2.59
CA ILE A 38 -5.85 -7.35 2.97
C ILE A 38 -4.82 -6.26 3.20
N SER A 39 -4.42 -6.06 4.47
CA SER A 39 -3.36 -5.13 4.84
C SER A 39 -2.01 -5.77 4.52
N VAL A 40 -1.22 -5.10 3.68
CA VAL A 40 0.09 -5.60 3.25
C VAL A 40 1.16 -4.51 3.34
N GLN A 41 2.40 -4.95 3.41
CA GLN A 41 3.58 -4.08 3.45
C GLN A 41 4.66 -4.65 2.54
N ALA A 42 5.32 -3.78 1.78
CA ALA A 42 6.44 -4.15 0.92
C ALA A 42 7.41 -2.98 0.71
N PRO A 43 8.68 -3.25 0.36
CA PRO A 43 9.60 -2.21 -0.08
C PRO A 43 9.06 -1.43 -1.28
N GLN A 44 9.36 -0.13 -1.36
CA GLN A 44 8.96 0.73 -2.48
C GLN A 44 9.27 0.08 -3.84
N SER A 45 10.47 -0.46 -4.03
CA SER A 45 10.89 -1.08 -5.29
C SER A 45 10.00 -2.25 -5.73
N LEU A 46 9.44 -3.01 -4.79
CA LEU A 46 8.56 -4.14 -5.10
C LEU A 46 7.17 -3.65 -5.56
N TRP A 47 6.67 -2.57 -4.96
CA TRP A 47 5.47 -1.90 -5.44
C TRP A 47 5.65 -1.39 -6.86
N GLU A 48 6.77 -0.69 -7.11
CA GLU A 48 7.09 -0.12 -8.42
C GLU A 48 7.21 -1.19 -9.49
N SER A 49 7.87 -2.32 -9.20
CA SER A 49 8.03 -3.40 -10.16
C SER A 49 6.75 -4.22 -10.41
N THR A 50 5.91 -4.41 -9.38
CA THR A 50 4.74 -5.31 -9.47
C THR A 50 3.51 -4.60 -10.01
N PHE A 51 3.26 -3.38 -9.56
CA PHE A 51 2.06 -2.60 -9.90
C PHE A 51 2.34 -1.47 -10.90
N ASN A 52 3.59 -1.36 -11.37
CA ASN A 52 4.04 -0.30 -12.28
C ASN A 52 3.65 1.10 -11.79
N VAL A 53 3.74 1.30 -10.47
CA VAL A 53 3.48 2.57 -9.78
C VAL A 53 4.80 3.29 -9.52
N SER A 54 4.75 4.58 -9.23
CA SER A 54 5.91 5.34 -8.75
C SER A 54 5.50 6.17 -7.55
N PHE A 55 6.43 6.39 -6.63
CA PHE A 55 6.18 7.18 -5.43
C PHE A 55 6.97 8.47 -5.46
N GLN A 56 6.34 9.54 -5.00
CA GLN A 56 6.98 10.83 -4.77
C GLN A 56 6.97 11.14 -3.27
N PRO A 57 8.04 11.73 -2.73
CA PRO A 57 8.02 12.24 -1.37
C PRO A 57 7.02 13.39 -1.29
N GLN A 58 6.00 13.24 -0.46
CA GLN A 58 5.04 14.30 -0.15
C GLN A 58 5.24 14.73 1.31
N GLN A 59 5.32 16.05 1.51
CA GLN A 59 5.33 16.64 2.84
C GLN A 59 3.89 16.95 3.26
N LYS A 60 3.54 16.58 4.49
CA LYS A 60 2.27 16.92 5.12
C LYS A 60 2.55 17.41 6.53
N THR A 61 1.99 18.56 6.87
CA THR A 61 2.04 19.11 8.22
C THR A 61 0.98 18.40 9.06
N LEU A 62 1.41 17.71 10.11
CA LEU A 62 0.50 17.08 11.07
C LEU A 62 -0.02 18.14 12.03
N ILE A 63 -1.33 18.16 12.24
CA ILE A 63 -1.94 19.06 13.22
C ILE A 63 -1.87 18.34 14.58
N GLN A 64 -0.84 18.64 15.37
CA GLN A 64 -0.80 18.27 16.79
C GLN A 64 -1.21 19.49 17.62
N GLU A 65 -1.90 19.26 18.75
CA GLU A 65 -2.42 20.32 19.64
C GLU A 65 -1.35 21.28 20.22
N ILE A 66 -0.06 20.99 20.03
CA ILE A 66 1.03 21.69 20.74
C ILE A 66 2.20 22.14 19.84
N ASP A 67 2.50 21.47 18.72
CA ASP A 67 3.51 21.90 17.74
C ASP A 67 3.34 21.08 16.45
N GLY A 68 3.08 21.74 15.31
CA GLY A 68 2.86 21.05 14.05
C GLY A 68 4.15 20.43 13.50
N SER A 69 4.21 19.11 13.40
CA SER A 69 5.37 18.42 12.83
C SER A 69 5.16 18.12 11.35
N ASP A 70 6.11 18.52 10.50
CA ASP A 70 6.13 18.11 9.10
C ASP A 70 6.60 16.67 8.94
N VAL A 71 5.75 15.81 8.37
CA VAL A 71 6.12 14.44 7.99
C VAL A 71 6.29 14.35 6.48
N THR A 72 7.39 13.73 6.04
CA THR A 72 7.56 13.34 4.64
C THR A 72 7.20 11.87 4.50
N TYR A 73 6.31 11.54 3.57
CA TYR A 73 5.88 10.17 3.29
C TYR A 73 5.84 9.90 1.78
N PRO A 74 6.02 8.65 1.35
CA PRO A 74 5.87 8.27 -0.04
C PRO A 74 4.38 8.27 -0.42
N LYS A 75 4.03 9.04 -1.44
CA LYS A 75 2.69 9.04 -2.05
C LYS A 75 2.77 8.51 -3.47
N ALA A 76 1.81 7.65 -3.84
CA ALA A 76 1.71 7.18 -5.22
C ALA A 76 1.43 8.37 -6.16
N ALA A 77 2.16 8.44 -7.26
CA ALA A 77 2.05 9.53 -8.25
C ALA A 77 0.80 9.41 -9.15
N VAL A 78 -0.03 8.39 -8.95
CA VAL A 78 -1.23 8.09 -9.74
C VAL A 78 -2.40 7.81 -8.80
N ASP A 79 -3.59 8.28 -9.16
CA ASP A 79 -4.81 8.05 -8.37
C ASP A 79 -5.38 6.64 -8.54
N HIS A 80 -5.14 5.99 -9.69
CA HIS A 80 -5.64 4.65 -9.99
C HIS A 80 -4.48 3.68 -10.26
N ILE A 81 -4.37 2.66 -9.42
CA ILE A 81 -3.37 1.61 -9.55
C ILE A 81 -3.83 0.58 -10.57
N GLN A 82 -2.98 0.31 -11.57
CA GLN A 82 -3.21 -0.77 -12.51
C GLN A 82 -2.91 -2.11 -11.84
N ILE A 83 -3.90 -3.01 -11.81
CA ILE A 83 -3.70 -4.36 -11.27
C ILE A 83 -3.01 -5.21 -12.33
N PRO A 84 -1.83 -5.81 -12.04
CA PRO A 84 -1.12 -6.63 -13.01
C PRO A 84 -1.94 -7.88 -13.37
N GLU A 85 -1.81 -8.37 -14.61
CA GLU A 85 -2.63 -9.47 -15.15
C GLU A 85 -2.68 -10.70 -14.22
N GLN A 86 -1.54 -11.05 -13.61
CA GLN A 86 -1.44 -12.17 -12.67
C GLN A 86 -2.32 -12.03 -11.41
N LEU A 87 -2.73 -10.80 -11.05
CA LEU A 87 -3.56 -10.51 -9.88
C LEU A 87 -5.00 -10.09 -10.24
N GLN A 88 -5.32 -9.79 -11.49
CA GLN A 88 -6.62 -9.22 -11.89
C GLN A 88 -7.83 -10.10 -11.53
N THR A 89 -7.65 -11.41 -11.41
CA THR A 89 -8.73 -12.33 -10.99
C THR A 89 -8.94 -12.33 -9.48
N LEU A 90 -7.92 -11.94 -8.71
CA LEU A 90 -7.88 -12.03 -7.25
C LEU A 90 -8.01 -10.67 -6.56
N VAL A 91 -7.55 -9.61 -7.19
CA VAL A 91 -7.43 -8.25 -6.65
C VAL A 91 -8.21 -7.28 -7.52
N THR A 92 -9.03 -6.45 -6.89
CA THR A 92 -9.87 -5.45 -7.54
C THR A 92 -9.37 -4.03 -7.31
N GLY A 93 -8.56 -3.79 -6.28
CA GLY A 93 -8.09 -2.45 -5.92
C GLY A 93 -6.90 -2.47 -4.97
N VAL A 94 -6.13 -1.38 -5.00
CA VAL A 94 -4.98 -1.12 -4.11
C VAL A 94 -5.10 0.30 -3.60
N MET A 95 -5.08 0.48 -2.28
CA MET A 95 -5.09 1.78 -1.62
C MET A 95 -3.87 1.92 -0.72
N PHE A 96 -2.99 2.87 -1.02
CA PHE A 96 -1.83 3.15 -0.17
C PHE A 96 -2.25 3.88 1.10
N VAL A 97 -1.70 3.46 2.25
CA VAL A 97 -2.01 4.08 3.53
C VAL A 97 -1.28 5.42 3.63
N GLU A 98 -2.05 6.50 3.75
CA GLU A 98 -1.50 7.82 4.05
C GLU A 98 -1.45 8.04 5.58
N PRO A 99 -0.45 8.78 6.09
CA PRO A 99 -0.43 9.17 7.51
C PRO A 99 -1.69 10.01 7.84
N PRO A 100 -2.33 9.75 9.00
CA PRO A 100 -3.52 10.48 9.40
C PRO A 100 -3.21 11.98 9.59
N GLU A 101 -4.23 12.81 9.46
CA GLU A 101 -4.11 14.27 9.65
C GLU A 101 -3.91 14.67 11.12
N PHE A 102 -4.43 13.84 12.04
CA PHE A 102 -4.42 14.05 13.48
C PHE A 102 -3.74 12.86 14.17
N PHE A 103 -2.91 13.15 15.18
CA PHE A 103 -2.26 12.17 16.06
C PHE A 103 -2.47 12.56 17.52
#